data_AF-A0A7G7BIS9-F1
#
_entry.id   AF-A0A7G7BIS9-F1
#
_cell.length_a   1.000
_cell.length_b   1.000
_cell.length_c   1.000
_cell.angle_alpha   90.00
_cell.angle_beta   90.00
_cell.angle_gamma   90.00
#
_symmetry.space_group_name_H-M   'P 1'
#
loop_
_entity.id
_entity.type
_entity.pdbx_description
1 polymer ?
#
loop_
_entity_poly.entity_id
_entity_poly.type
_entity_poly.pdbx_seq_one_letter_code
_entity_poly.pdbx_strand_id
1 'polypeptide(L)' 'MAEINWEEPYCGEGNNCFRLGTDDAGNGFIAVRGEEDFYLTDTREALQQMIRDIKAGKADHLL' A
#
# COMPACT_ATOMS: atom_id res chain seq x y z
N MET A 1 2.83 9.98 15.47
CA MET A 1 2.49 9.27 14.22
C MET A 1 2.21 10.35 13.20
N ALA A 2 2.79 10.27 12.00
CA ALA A 2 2.48 11.24 10.95
C ALA A 2 0.96 11.24 10.70
N GLU A 3 0.37 12.39 10.42
CA GLU A 3 -1.04 12.47 10.06
C GLU A 3 -1.19 11.83 8.67
N ILE A 4 -1.75 10.62 8.62
CA ILE A 4 -1.97 9.90 7.36
C ILE A 4 -3.37 10.25 6.87
N ASN A 5 -3.46 10.80 5.66
CA ASN A 5 -4.72 11.05 4.99
C ASN A 5 -5.15 9.78 4.25
N TRP A 6 -6.21 9.14 4.75
CA TRP A 6 -6.72 7.87 4.24
C TRP A 6 -7.80 8.06 3.18
N GLU A 7 -7.65 7.38 2.06
CA GLU A 7 -8.66 7.31 1.01
C GLU A 7 -9.81 6.35 1.38
N GLU A 8 -10.82 6.29 0.51
CA GLU A 8 -11.90 5.31 0.61
C GLU A 8 -11.33 3.87 0.50
N PRO A 9 -11.87 2.91 1.26
CA PRO A 9 -11.36 1.54 1.24
C PRO A 9 -11.59 0.87 -0.11
N TYR A 10 -10.53 0.26 -0.63
CA TYR A 10 -10.57 -0.64 -1.78
C TYR A 10 -10.84 -2.08 -1.31
N CYS A 11 -11.96 -2.66 -1.73
CA CYS A 11 -12.35 -4.02 -1.36
C CYS A 11 -12.27 -4.94 -2.58
N GLY A 12 -11.39 -5.94 -2.51
CA GLY A 12 -11.33 -7.02 -3.50
C GLY A 12 -12.38 -8.11 -3.26
N GLU A 13 -12.50 -9.06 -4.19
CA GLU A 13 -13.31 -10.27 -3.97
C GLU A 13 -12.77 -11.04 -2.74
N GLY A 14 -13.67 -11.41 -1.81
CA GLY A 14 -13.32 -12.21 -0.63
C GLY A 14 -13.17 -11.46 0.70
N ASN A 15 -13.78 -10.28 0.88
CA ASN A 15 -13.83 -9.49 2.13
C ASN A 15 -12.49 -8.86 2.59
N ASN A 16 -11.45 -8.87 1.77
CA ASN A 16 -10.21 -8.16 2.09
C ASN A 16 -10.31 -6.70 1.60
N CYS A 17 -10.60 -5.79 2.53
CA CYS A 17 -10.66 -4.36 2.28
C CYS A 17 -9.40 -3.67 2.80
N PHE A 18 -8.72 -2.96 1.91
CA PHE A 18 -7.51 -2.20 2.21
C PHE A 18 -7.77 -0.70 2.07
N ARG A 19 -7.05 0.13 2.82
CA ARG A 19 -7.01 1.58 2.65
C ARG A 19 -5.63 1.99 2.20
N LEU A 20 -5.61 2.93 1.26
CA LEU A 20 -4.41 3.63 0.86
C LEU A 20 -4.40 4.98 1.56
N GLY A 21 -3.23 5.40 2.02
CA GLY A 21 -3.07 6.70 2.66
C GLY A 21 -1.74 7.34 2.31
N THR A 22 -1.68 8.66 2.47
CA THR A 22 -0.45 9.44 2.26
C THR A 22 -0.22 10.39 3.43
N ASP A 23 1.05 10.59 3.79
CA ASP A 23 1.43 11.64 4.75
C ASP A 23 1.79 12.96 4.04
N ASP A 24 2.02 14.02 4.81
CA ASP A 24 2.45 15.33 4.29
C ASP A 24 3.79 15.32 3.54
N ALA A 25 4.61 14.27 3.71
CA ALA A 25 5.87 14.11 3.00
C ALA A 25 5.70 13.34 1.67
N GLY A 26 4.48 12.86 1.37
CA GLY A 26 4.17 12.09 0.17
C GLY A 26 4.55 10.61 0.28
N ASN A 27 4.80 10.09 1.48
CA ASN A 27 4.99 8.66 1.68
C ASN A 27 3.64 7.93 1.57
N GLY A 28 3.62 6.81 0.86
CA GLY A 28 2.42 5.98 0.72
C GLY A 28 2.33 4.92 1.83
N PHE A 29 1.10 4.67 2.28
CA PHE A 29 0.76 3.71 3.32
C PHE A 29 -0.38 2.82 2.86
N ILE A 30 -0.37 1.56 3.27
CA ILE A 30 -1.45 0.60 3.03
C ILE A 30 -1.85 0.00 4.38
N ALA A 31 -3.14 -0.01 4.72
CA ALA A 31 -3.63 -0.66 5.93
C ALA A 31 -4.87 -1.52 5.63
N VAL A 32 -5.16 -2.49 6.50
CA VAL A 32 -6.45 -3.19 6.47
C VAL A 32 -7.52 -2.28 7.06
N ARG A 33 -8.73 -2.29 6.48
CA ARG A 33 -9.86 -1.49 6.97
C ARG A 33 -10.17 -1.84 8.44
N GLY A 34 -10.06 -0.86 9.34
CA GLY A 34 -10.26 -1.03 10.78
C GLY A 34 -8.98 -1.31 11.57
N GLU A 35 -7.84 -1.44 10.88
CA GLU A 35 -6.50 -1.61 11.46
C GLU A 35 -5.56 -0.48 10.99
N GLU A 36 -6.07 0.74 10.82
CA GLU A 36 -5.30 1.89 10.31
C GLU A 36 -4.09 2.27 11.19
N ASP A 37 -4.07 1.84 12.46
CA ASP A 37 -2.94 2.01 13.38
C ASP A 37 -1.75 1.06 13.03
N PHE A 38 -2.03 -0.05 12.36
CA PHE A 38 -1.08 -1.05 11.89
C PHE A 38 -0.98 -1.01 10.36
N TYR A 39 -0.44 0.09 9.85
CA TYR A 39 -0.13 0.19 8.43
C TYR A 39 1.00 -0.78 8.06
N LEU A 40 0.87 -1.41 6.89
CA LEU A 40 1.93 -2.19 6.26
C LEU A 40 3.13 -1.26 6.04
N THR A 41 4.12 -1.42 6.90
CA THR A 41 5.39 -0.75 6.75
C THR A 41 6.21 -1.59 5.78
N ASP A 42 6.00 -1.39 4.49
CA ASP A 42 6.89 -1.95 3.50
C ASP A 42 8.29 -1.39 3.80
N THR A 43 9.29 -2.24 3.97
CA THR A 43 10.65 -1.75 4.22
C THR A 43 11.16 -1.08 2.95
N ARG A 44 12.13 -0.16 3.09
CA ARG A 44 12.75 0.46 1.91
C ARG A 44 13.29 -0.61 0.95
N GLU A 45 13.80 -1.72 1.47
CA GLU A 45 14.24 -2.86 0.67
C GLU A 45 13.10 -3.54 -0.10
N ALA A 46 11.94 -3.77 0.54
CA ALA A 46 10.80 -4.41 -0.09
C ALA A 46 10.20 -3.54 -1.21
N LEU A 47 10.08 -2.23 -1.01
CA LEU A 47 9.66 -1.29 -2.05
C LEU A 47 10.64 -1.27 -3.23
N GLN A 48 11.95 -1.24 -2.92
CA GLN A 48 12.98 -1.23 -3.94
C GLN A 48 12.97 -2.52 -4.77
N GLN A 49 12.68 -3.66 -4.13
CA GLN A 49 12.52 -4.95 -4.79
C GLN A 49 11.26 -4.98 -5.66
N MET A 50 10.11 -4.51 -5.16
CA MET A 50 8.86 -4.40 -5.92
C MET A 50 9.06 -3.55 -7.18
N ILE A 51 9.70 -2.39 -7.08
CA ILE A 51 9.97 -1.52 -8.24
C ILE A 51 10.87 -2.23 -9.27
N ARG A 52 11.87 -3.00 -8.84
CA ARG A 52 12.72 -3.79 -9.74
C ARG A 52 11.91 -4.87 -10.45
N ASP A 53 11.03 -5.55 -9.73
CA ASP A 53 10.20 -6.63 -10.27
C ASP A 53 9.14 -6.11 -11.26
N ILE A 54 8.53 -4.96 -10.98
CA ILE A 54 7.64 -4.26 -11.94
C ILE A 54 8.42 -3.91 -13.21
N LYS A 55 9.60 -3.29 -13.08
CA LYS A 55 10.45 -2.95 -14.24
C LYS A 55 10.95 -4.16 -15.02
N ALA A 56 11.05 -5.32 -14.36
CA ALA A 56 11.39 -6.59 -14.99
C ALA A 56 10.18 -7.28 -15.65
N GLY A 57 9.01 -6.63 -15.67
CA GLY A 57 7.79 -7.14 -16.27
C GLY A 57 7.10 -8.25 -15.47
N LYS A 58 7.49 -8.46 -14.21
CA LYS A 58 6.86 -9.50 -13.38
C LYS A 58 5.42 -9.15 -13.01
N ALA A 59 5.03 -7.89 -13.11
CA ALA A 59 3.67 -7.42 -12.84
C ALA A 59 2.80 -7.26 -14.10
N ASP A 60 3.31 -7.55 -15.31
CA ASP A 60 2.56 -7.40 -16.57
C ASP A 60 1.28 -8.25 -16.64
N HIS A 61 1.21 -9.33 -15.86
CA HIS A 61 0.03 -10.21 -15.80
C HIS A 61 -1.09 -9.68 -14.88
N LEU A 62 -0.89 -8.52 -14.24
CA LEU A 62 -1.86 -7.90 -13.33
C LEU A 62 -2.68 -6.78 -14.00
N LEU A 63 -2.43 -6.47 -15.28
CA LEU A 63 -3.13 -5.45 -16.07
C LEU A 63 -4.11 -6.06 -17.08
#